data_AF-A0A7C3X713-F1
#
_entry.id   AF-A0A7C3X713-F1
#
_cell.length_a   1.000
_cell.length_b   1.000
_cell.length_c   1.000
_cell.angle_alpha   90.00
_cell.angle_beta   90.00
_cell.angle_gamma   90.00
#
_symmetry.space_group_name_H-M   'P 1'
#
loop_
_entity.id
_entity.type
_entity.pdbx_description
1 polymer ?
#
loop_
_entity_poly.entity_id
_entity_poly.type
_entity_poly.pdbx_seq_one_letter_code
_entity_poly.pdbx_strand_id
1 'polypeptide(L)'
;MRRQARWVSPEISTYLCRPTTGWRRQVLSQSLVCCSPSLNLLDGSCEGLGNVAIETQGCGVPVSGGLPEVVIDGQTGLVVDAKDEHRLADTFIAILTDQALRKRMSKAARLQAEGIFDIATQTAKLERIYDGCIRHHQPAYRGPAG
;
A
#
# COMPACT_ATOMS: atom_id res chain seq x y z
N MET A 1 17.66 -15.55 -15.76
CA MET A 1 16.71 -15.34 -16.88
C MET A 1 15.99 -14.00 -16.68
N ARG A 2 16.28 -12.99 -17.50
CA ARG A 2 15.55 -11.69 -17.49
C ARG A 2 14.22 -11.91 -18.20
N ARG A 3 13.09 -11.81 -17.50
CA ARG A 3 11.75 -11.90 -18.10
C ARG A 3 10.99 -10.63 -17.70
N GLN A 4 10.63 -9.83 -18.69
CA GLN A 4 10.08 -8.47 -18.58
C GLN A 4 8.55 -8.48 -18.74
N ALA A 5 7.92 -7.37 -18.36
CA ALA A 5 6.50 -7.06 -18.62
C ALA A 5 6.11 -7.43 -20.05
N ARG A 6 4.93 -8.04 -20.23
CA ARG A 6 4.37 -8.37 -21.55
C ARG A 6 3.17 -7.47 -21.82
N TRP A 7 3.28 -6.65 -22.85
CA TRP A 7 2.14 -5.91 -23.40
C TRP A 7 1.15 -6.90 -24.04
N VAL A 8 -0.10 -6.85 -23.59
CA VAL A 8 -1.23 -7.61 -24.15
C VAL A 8 -1.94 -6.77 -25.21
N SER A 9 -1.97 -5.45 -25.02
CA SER A 9 -2.38 -4.43 -25.99
C SER A 9 -1.54 -3.16 -25.79
N PRO A 10 -1.67 -2.12 -26.64
CA PRO A 10 -1.03 -0.82 -26.41
C PRO A 10 -1.41 -0.17 -25.06
N GLU A 11 -2.57 -0.51 -24.51
CA GLU A 11 -3.11 0.06 -23.28
C GLU A 11 -2.98 -0.87 -22.06
N ILE A 12 -2.75 -2.17 -22.29
CA ILE A 12 -2.76 -3.19 -21.24
C ILE A 12 -1.41 -3.92 -21.20
N SER A 13 -0.67 -3.71 -20.11
CA SER A 13 0.51 -4.52 -19.78
C SER A 13 0.20 -5.52 -18.68
N THR A 14 0.69 -6.75 -18.84
CA THR A 14 0.67 -7.75 -17.78
C THR A 14 2.09 -7.99 -17.27
N TYR A 15 2.20 -8.21 -15.96
CA TYR A 15 3.45 -8.60 -15.33
C TYR A 15 3.22 -9.86 -14.50
N LEU A 16 3.78 -10.98 -14.95
CA LEU A 16 3.86 -12.21 -14.15
C LEU A 16 5.21 -12.23 -13.43
N CYS A 17 5.21 -12.58 -12.13
CA CYS A 17 6.35 -12.59 -11.18
C CYS A 17 6.59 -11.27 -10.42
N ARG A 18 7.58 -11.24 -9.51
CA ARG A 18 7.93 -10.06 -8.70
C ARG A 18 8.62 -8.99 -9.57
N PRO A 19 8.02 -7.80 -9.78
CA PRO A 19 8.64 -6.73 -10.54
C PRO A 19 9.84 -6.11 -9.80
N THR A 20 10.79 -5.57 -10.56
CA THR A 20 11.89 -4.80 -9.97
C THR A 20 11.33 -3.52 -9.34
N THR A 21 11.97 -3.05 -8.27
CA THR A 21 11.55 -1.83 -7.57
C THR A 21 11.56 -0.61 -8.50
N GLY A 22 12.51 -0.53 -9.44
CA GLY A 22 12.57 0.55 -10.44
C GLY A 22 11.38 0.55 -11.40
N TRP A 23 10.96 -0.63 -11.87
CA TRP A 23 9.81 -0.73 -12.79
C TRP A 23 8.50 -0.34 -12.11
N ARG A 24 8.25 -0.83 -10.89
CA ARG A 24 7.03 -0.46 -10.13
C ARG A 24 6.93 1.04 -9.95
N ARG A 25 8.03 1.67 -9.51
CA ARG A 25 8.06 3.12 -9.32
C ARG A 25 7.76 3.87 -10.62
N GLN A 26 8.32 3.43 -11.74
CA GLN A 26 8.08 4.06 -13.04
C GLN A 26 6.59 3.99 -13.41
N VAL A 27 5.98 2.81 -13.38
CA VAL A 27 4.56 2.62 -13.75
C VAL A 27 3.64 3.38 -12.80
N LEU A 28 3.88 3.27 -11.50
CA LEU A 28 3.08 3.97 -10.50
C LEU A 28 3.20 5.49 -10.67
N SER A 29 4.40 6.03 -10.89
CA SER A 29 4.57 7.49 -11.09
C SER A 29 3.90 8.04 -12.35
N GLN A 30 3.60 7.19 -13.33
CA GLN A 30 2.90 7.56 -14.56
C GLN A 30 1.39 7.35 -14.47
N SER A 31 0.91 6.76 -13.37
CA SER A 31 -0.51 6.45 -13.17
C SER A 31 -1.26 7.63 -12.53
N LEU A 32 -2.54 7.77 -12.87
CA LEU A 32 -3.41 8.81 -12.30
C LEU A 32 -4.19 8.32 -11.08
N VAL A 33 -4.48 7.02 -11.03
CA VAL A 33 -5.22 6.31 -9.98
C VAL A 33 -4.81 4.85 -10.01
N CYS A 34 -4.86 4.16 -8.87
CA CYS A 34 -4.61 2.72 -8.76
C CYS A 34 -5.85 1.99 -8.25
N CYS A 35 -6.09 0.79 -8.80
CA CYS A 35 -7.13 -0.12 -8.34
C CYS A 35 -6.49 -1.18 -7.45
N SER A 36 -6.91 -1.27 -6.20
CA SER A 36 -6.46 -2.31 -5.28
C SER A 36 -7.65 -2.87 -4.49
N PRO A 37 -8.58 -3.59 -5.16
CA PRO A 37 -9.68 -4.25 -4.47
C PRO A 37 -9.14 -5.42 -3.64
N SER A 38 -9.49 -5.47 -2.36
CA SER A 38 -9.14 -6.56 -1.45
C SER A 38 -10.42 -7.14 -0.85
N LEU A 39 -10.46 -8.47 -0.76
CA LEU A 39 -11.58 -9.23 -0.22
C LEU A 39 -11.10 -10.03 0.99
N ASN A 40 -11.88 -9.96 2.06
CA ASN A 40 -11.74 -10.89 3.18
C ASN A 40 -12.45 -12.19 2.81
N LEU A 41 -11.69 -13.28 2.76
CA LEU A 41 -12.20 -14.62 2.50
C LEU A 41 -12.79 -15.24 3.78
N LEU A 42 -13.65 -16.25 3.61
CA LEU A 42 -14.36 -16.91 4.70
C LEU A 42 -13.43 -17.65 5.68
N ASP A 43 -12.24 -18.03 5.23
CA ASP A 43 -11.19 -18.66 6.04
C ASP A 43 -10.36 -17.63 6.84
N GLY A 44 -10.71 -16.34 6.75
CA GLY A 44 -9.99 -15.24 7.39
C GLY A 44 -8.80 -14.72 6.59
N SER A 45 -8.51 -15.30 5.42
CA SER A 45 -7.47 -14.80 4.52
C SER A 45 -7.86 -13.44 3.98
N CYS A 46 -6.95 -12.47 4.06
CA CYS A 46 -7.14 -11.12 3.57
C CYS A 46 -5.82 -10.55 3.07
N GLU A 47 -5.89 -9.46 2.31
CA GLU A 47 -4.69 -8.66 2.06
C GLU A 47 -4.13 -8.18 3.40
N GLY A 48 -2.82 -8.36 3.62
CA GLY A 48 -2.18 -7.99 4.89
C GLY A 48 -2.17 -6.48 5.09
N LEU A 49 -1.07 -5.82 4.69
CA LEU A 49 -0.93 -4.37 4.81
C LEU A 49 -1.16 -3.64 3.48
N GLY A 50 -1.39 -4.34 2.36
CA GLY A 50 -1.54 -3.70 1.06
C GLY A 50 -0.29 -2.91 0.62
N ASN A 51 0.89 -3.55 0.58
CA ASN A 51 2.15 -2.88 0.23
C ASN A 51 2.11 -2.13 -1.11
N VAL A 52 1.34 -2.64 -2.09
CA VAL A 52 1.15 -1.96 -3.38
C VAL A 52 0.42 -0.63 -3.19
N ALA A 53 -0.58 -0.56 -2.31
CA ALA A 53 -1.26 0.68 -1.98
C ALA A 53 -0.31 1.68 -1.31
N ILE A 54 0.56 1.24 -0.39
CA ILE A 54 1.58 2.10 0.24
C ILE A 54 2.59 2.60 -0.80
N GLU A 55 3.11 1.73 -1.67
CA GLU A 55 4.04 2.12 -2.74
C GLU A 55 3.39 3.13 -3.72
N THR A 56 2.10 2.94 -4.00
CA THR A 56 1.31 3.82 -4.87
C THR A 56 1.08 5.18 -4.23
N GLN A 57 0.65 5.22 -2.97
CA GLN A 57 0.52 6.47 -2.21
C GLN A 57 1.88 7.16 -2.09
N GLY A 58 2.95 6.38 -1.89
CA GLY A 58 4.33 6.82 -1.93
C GLY A 58 4.73 7.41 -3.29
N CYS A 59 4.05 7.11 -4.40
CA CYS A 59 4.26 7.80 -5.69
C CYS A 59 3.35 9.03 -5.87
N GLY A 60 2.55 9.39 -4.87
CA GLY A 60 1.56 10.46 -4.95
C GLY A 60 0.35 10.07 -5.79
N VAL A 61 0.04 8.77 -5.90
CA VAL A 61 -1.11 8.29 -6.66
C VAL A 61 -2.21 7.86 -5.68
N PRO A 62 -3.45 8.34 -5.84
CA PRO A 62 -4.56 7.90 -5.02
C PRO A 62 -4.93 6.45 -5.32
N VAL A 63 -5.37 5.73 -4.28
CA VAL A 63 -5.77 4.32 -4.37
C VAL A 63 -7.28 4.20 -4.18
N SER A 64 -7.95 3.41 -5.02
CA SER A 64 -9.35 3.06 -4.82
C SER A 64 -9.49 1.55 -4.62
N GLY A 65 -10.31 1.14 -3.64
CA GLY A 65 -10.58 -0.26 -3.35
C GLY A 65 -10.83 -0.56 -1.87
N GLY A 66 -10.69 -1.83 -1.50
CA GLY A 66 -11.06 -2.37 -0.19
C GLY A 66 -9.92 -2.44 0.83
N LEU A 67 -9.12 -1.38 0.96
CA LEU A 67 -7.97 -1.32 1.87
C LEU A 67 -8.11 -0.18 2.90
N PRO A 68 -9.10 -0.23 3.81
CA PRO A 68 -9.36 0.85 4.77
C PRO A 68 -8.21 1.11 5.77
N GLU A 69 -7.30 0.16 5.94
CA GLU A 69 -6.12 0.28 6.80
C GLU A 69 -5.00 1.13 6.20
N VAL A 70 -4.96 1.24 4.86
CA VAL A 70 -3.98 2.08 4.14
C VAL A 70 -4.63 3.33 3.57
N VAL A 71 -5.87 3.24 3.08
CA VAL A 71 -6.55 4.33 2.38
C VAL A 71 -7.44 5.09 3.34
N ILE A 72 -7.19 6.40 3.47
CA ILE A 72 -8.07 7.31 4.19
C ILE A 72 -9.12 7.81 3.21
N ASP A 73 -10.36 7.34 3.38
CA ASP A 73 -11.47 7.66 2.48
C ASP A 73 -11.65 9.17 2.29
N GLY A 74 -11.81 9.59 1.03
CA GLY A 74 -11.95 11.00 0.63
C GLY A 74 -10.69 11.87 0.78
N GLN A 75 -9.61 11.32 1.33
CA GLN A 75 -8.36 12.04 1.58
C GLN A 75 -7.18 11.49 0.78
N THR A 76 -6.86 10.21 0.88
CA THR A 76 -5.73 9.59 0.15
C THR A 76 -6.18 8.65 -0.97
N GLY A 77 -7.50 8.49 -1.09
CA GLY A 77 -8.16 7.63 -2.05
C GLY A 77 -9.66 7.52 -1.74
N LEU A 78 -10.31 6.51 -2.30
CA LEU A 78 -11.72 6.23 -2.06
C LEU A 78 -11.87 4.77 -1.64
N VAL A 79 -12.49 4.54 -0.49
CA VAL A 79 -12.72 3.19 0.04
C VAL A 79 -14.09 2.71 -0.44
N VAL A 80 -14.08 1.58 -1.14
CA VAL A 80 -15.29 0.94 -1.64
C VAL A 80 -15.22 -0.55 -1.37
N ASP A 81 -16.40 -1.17 -1.23
CA ASP A 81 -16.48 -2.64 -1.18
C ASP A 81 -15.90 -3.21 -2.48
N ALA A 82 -14.96 -4.13 -2.35
CA ALA A 82 -14.32 -4.78 -3.49
C ALA A 82 -15.31 -5.62 -4.34
N LYS A 83 -16.50 -5.94 -3.82
CA LYS A 83 -17.57 -6.60 -4.58
C LYS A 83 -18.48 -5.63 -5.34
N ASP A 84 -18.38 -4.34 -5.07
CA ASP A 84 -19.22 -3.32 -5.71
C ASP A 84 -18.50 -2.73 -6.94
N GLU A 85 -18.60 -3.44 -8.05
CA GLU A 85 -17.96 -3.06 -9.31
C GLU A 85 -18.43 -1.70 -9.84
N HIS A 86 -19.70 -1.35 -9.63
CA HIS A 86 -20.27 -0.08 -10.06
C HIS A 86 -19.68 1.08 -9.27
N ARG A 87 -19.65 0.96 -7.93
CA ARG A 87 -19.03 2.00 -7.10
C ARG A 87 -17.54 2.09 -7.33
N LEU A 88 -16.85 0.98 -7.61
CA LEU A 88 -15.45 1.00 -8.00
C LEU A 88 -15.24 1.72 -9.34
N ALA A 89 -16.13 1.57 -10.31
CA ALA A 89 -16.05 2.36 -11.54
C ALA A 89 -16.30 3.86 -11.27
N ASP A 90 -17.27 4.19 -10.43
CA ASP A 90 -17.62 5.58 -10.09
C ASP A 90 -16.45 6.32 -9.40
N THR A 91 -15.71 5.65 -8.51
CA THR A 91 -14.53 6.26 -7.87
C THR A 91 -13.43 6.57 -8.87
N PHE A 92 -13.22 5.69 -9.86
CA PHE A 92 -12.26 5.91 -10.94
C PHE A 92 -12.66 7.10 -11.79
N ILE A 93 -13.93 7.16 -12.20
CA ILE A 93 -14.47 8.27 -12.96
C ILE A 93 -14.25 9.57 -12.17
N ALA A 94 -14.66 9.62 -10.90
CA ALA A 94 -14.50 10.80 -10.06
C ALA A 94 -13.03 11.29 -10.01
N ILE A 95 -12.08 10.40 -9.76
CA ILE A 95 -10.64 10.75 -9.68
C ILE A 95 -10.07 11.17 -11.04
N LEU A 96 -10.51 10.53 -12.13
CA LEU A 96 -10.03 10.83 -13.48
C LEU A 96 -10.60 12.13 -14.03
N THR A 97 -11.87 12.46 -13.73
CA THR A 97 -12.54 13.64 -14.24
C THR A 97 -12.33 14.89 -13.38
N ASP A 98 -12.17 14.74 -12.05
CA ASP A 98 -11.91 15.88 -11.16
C ASP A 98 -10.40 16.01 -10.85
N GLN A 99 -9.74 16.89 -11.61
CA GLN A 99 -8.31 17.16 -11.43
C GLN A 99 -7.98 17.79 -10.06
N ALA A 100 -8.88 18.59 -9.49
CA ALA A 100 -8.66 19.25 -8.21
C ALA A 100 -8.72 18.24 -7.06
N LEU A 101 -9.74 17.37 -7.08
CA LEU A 101 -9.86 16.22 -6.20
C LEU A 101 -8.61 15.35 -6.26
N ARG A 102 -8.20 14.94 -7.47
CA ARG A 102 -7.03 14.09 -7.67
C ARG A 102 -5.76 14.73 -7.12
N LYS A 103 -5.49 16.01 -7.41
CA LYS A 103 -4.30 16.71 -6.88
C LYS A 103 -4.29 16.77 -5.35
N ARG A 104 -5.44 17.03 -4.73
CA ARG A 104 -5.59 17.03 -3.27
C ARG A 104 -5.27 15.65 -2.70
N MET A 105 -5.85 14.60 -3.30
CA MET A 105 -5.63 13.23 -2.86
C MET A 105 -4.18 12.77 -3.06
N SER A 106 -3.60 13.05 -4.22
CA SER A 106 -2.19 12.76 -4.54
C SER A 106 -1.23 13.32 -3.49
N LYS A 107 -1.43 14.57 -3.08
CA LYS A 107 -0.59 15.20 -2.05
C LYS A 107 -0.77 14.52 -0.69
N ALA A 108 -2.02 14.28 -0.29
CA ALA A 108 -2.32 13.65 1.00
C ALA A 108 -1.80 12.20 1.05
N ALA A 109 -1.95 11.44 -0.04
CA ALA A 109 -1.43 10.08 -0.19
C ALA A 109 0.09 10.03 0.02
N ARG A 110 0.83 10.93 -0.65
CA ARG A 110 2.29 11.00 -0.49
C ARG A 110 2.70 11.32 0.95
N LEU A 111 2.04 12.29 1.58
CA LEU A 111 2.31 12.68 2.97
C LEU A 111 2.01 11.53 3.94
N GLN A 112 0.93 10.78 3.71
CA GLN A 112 0.59 9.62 4.54
C GLN A 112 1.66 8.53 4.41
N ALA A 113 2.08 8.21 3.18
CA ALA A 113 3.12 7.21 2.94
C ALA A 113 4.45 7.57 3.62
N GLU A 114 4.89 8.83 3.49
CA GLU A 114 6.13 9.31 4.10
C GLU A 114 6.04 9.45 5.62
N GLY A 115 4.89 9.84 6.16
CA GLY A 115 4.73 10.08 7.60
C GLY A 115 4.43 8.82 8.42
N ILE A 116 3.59 7.93 7.87
CA ILE A 116 3.12 6.74 8.59
C ILE A 116 3.92 5.51 8.19
N PHE A 117 4.19 5.31 6.90
CA PHE A 117 4.71 4.03 6.40
C PHE A 117 6.21 4.05 6.06
N ASP A 118 6.91 5.13 6.41
CA ASP A 118 8.36 5.20 6.28
C ASP A 118 9.06 4.11 7.12
N ILE A 119 9.99 3.40 6.48
CA ILE A 119 10.64 2.23 7.07
C ILE A 119 11.48 2.61 8.27
N ALA A 120 12.20 3.75 8.23
CA ALA A 120 13.04 4.18 9.35
C ALA A 120 12.16 4.52 10.56
N THR A 121 11.03 5.19 10.31
CA THR A 121 10.03 5.51 11.33
C THR A 121 9.43 4.25 11.97
N GLN A 122 9.08 3.25 11.16
CA GLN A 122 8.50 2.00 11.66
C GLN A 122 9.53 1.13 12.39
N THR A 123 10.76 1.03 11.88
CA THR A 123 11.87 0.35 12.58
C THR A 123 12.12 0.96 13.94
N ALA A 124 12.21 2.28 14.05
CA ALA A 124 12.42 2.96 15.34
C ALA A 124 11.26 2.72 16.33
N LYS A 125 10.02 2.56 15.86
CA LYS A 125 8.88 2.18 16.73
C LYS A 125 9.03 0.74 17.24
N LEU A 126 9.40 -0.19 16.36
CA LEU A 126 9.59 -1.59 16.71
C LEU A 126 10.74 -1.77 17.71
N GLU A 127 11.88 -1.09 17.50
CA GLU A 127 13.03 -1.11 18.41
C GLU A 127 12.64 -0.67 19.83
N ARG A 128 11.86 0.42 19.96
CA ARG A 128 11.37 0.87 21.28
C ARG A 128 10.51 -0.16 21.99
N ILE A 129 9.70 -0.93 21.24
CA ILE A 129 8.89 -2.01 21.80
C ILE A 129 9.82 -3.13 22.30
N TYR A 130 10.80 -3.53 21.50
CA TYR A 130 11.79 -4.53 21.89
C TYR A 130 12.60 -4.11 23.13
N ASP A 131 13.05 -2.86 23.18
CA ASP A 131 13.71 -2.30 24.37
C ASP A 131 12.79 -2.36 25.61
N GLY A 132 11.49 -2.12 25.43
CA GLY A 132 10.48 -2.24 26.48
C GLY A 132 10.36 -3.66 27.01
N CYS A 133 10.28 -4.65 26.12
CA CYS A 133 10.24 -6.06 26.45
C CYS A 133 11.50 -6.52 27.18
N ILE A 134 12.68 -6.12 26.70
CA ILE A 134 13.97 -6.45 27.34
C ILE A 134 14.04 -5.87 28.75
N ARG A 135 13.57 -4.63 28.96
CA ARG A 135 13.54 -4.01 30.30
C ARG A 135 12.60 -4.73 31.28
N HIS A 136 11.48 -5.26 30.80
CA HIS A 136 10.49 -5.95 31.64
C HIS A 136 10.82 -7.43 31.86
N HIS A 137 11.61 -8.03 30.97
CA HIS A 137 12.07 -9.39 31.10
C HIS A 137 13.43 -9.40 31.78
N GLN A 138 13.47 -9.48 33.12
CA GLN A 138 14.69 -9.90 33.82
C GLN A 138 15.01 -11.35 33.42
N PRO A 139 16.07 -11.63 32.65
CA PRO A 139 16.51 -13.00 32.50
C PRO A 139 17.24 -13.34 33.80
N ALA A 140 16.71 -14.31 34.56
CA ALA A 140 17.56 -15.06 35.47
C ALA A 140 18.55 -15.87 34.61
N TYR A 141 19.62 -15.23 34.14
CA TYR A 141 20.72 -15.93 33.51
C TYR A 141 21.39 -16.79 34.58
N ARG A 142 20.97 -18.05 34.68
CA ARG A 142 21.71 -19.09 35.39
C ARG A 142 22.74 -19.62 34.40
N GLY A 143 23.97 -19.08 34.47
CA GLY A 143 25.11 -19.66 33.78
C GLY A 143 25.30 -21.14 34.18
N PRO A 144 26.06 -21.93 33.40
CA PRO A 144 26.28 -23.33 33.72
C PRO A 144 26.94 -23.45 35.11
N ALA A 145 26.35 -24.29 35.97
CA ALA A 145 26.94 -24.63 37.26
C ALA A 145 28.25 -25.39 37.01
N GLY A 146 29.35 -24.86 37.52
CA GLY A 146 30.66 -25.50 37.52
C GLY A 146 30.72 -26.70 38.45
#